data_AF-A0A0E9WDT2-F1
#
_entry.id   AF-A0A0E9WDT2-F1
#
_cell.length_a   1.000
_cell.length_b   1.000
_cell.length_c   1.000
_cell.angle_alpha   90.00
_cell.angle_beta   90.00
_cell.angle_gamma   90.00
#
_symmetry.space_group_name_H-M   'P 1'
#
loop_
_entity.id
_entity.type
_entity.pdbx_description
1 polymer ?
#
loop_
_entity_poly.entity_id
_entity_poly.type
_entity_poly.pdbx_seq_one_letter_code
_entity_poly.pdbx_strand_id
1 'polypeptide(L)'
;MMLCSLRCACLVVLGINHFLSVEAFYDRRETKESRVRNATVRMARGIDTPAPIDCKMKPWSAWTSCSSCKGTMHRFKYLEQATQFGGTLCGSGQWEDKACPRTWPARSSTSAQRPSPARRQDAA
;
A
#
# COMPACT_ATOMS: atom_id res chain seq x y z
N MET A 1 41.55 -60.61 -52.92
CA MET A 1 41.73 -60.21 -51.50
C MET A 1 41.85 -58.69 -51.31
N MET A 2 42.48 -57.92 -52.22
CA MET A 2 42.64 -56.45 -52.11
C MET A 2 41.34 -55.62 -52.18
N LEU A 3 40.29 -56.10 -52.86
CA LEU A 3 39.01 -55.37 -52.98
C LEU A 3 38.16 -55.38 -51.70
N CYS A 4 38.41 -56.32 -50.79
CA CYS A 4 37.69 -56.44 -49.52
C CYS A 4 38.21 -55.44 -48.47
N SER A 5 39.52 -55.21 -48.45
CA SER A 5 40.16 -54.21 -47.58
C SER A 5 39.82 -52.77 -47.99
N LEU A 6 39.77 -52.49 -49.29
CA LEU A 6 39.37 -51.17 -49.82
C LEU A 6 37.90 -50.82 -49.51
N ARG A 7 36.99 -51.81 -49.59
CA ARG A 7 35.59 -51.64 -49.17
C ARG A 7 35.45 -51.40 -47.67
N CYS A 8 36.25 -52.09 -46.86
CA CYS A 8 36.25 -51.92 -45.40
C CYS A 8 36.78 -50.53 -45.00
N ALA A 9 37.88 -50.08 -45.61
CA ALA A 9 38.44 -48.75 -45.36
C ALA A 9 37.46 -47.62 -45.75
N CYS A 10 36.73 -47.77 -46.85
CA CYS A 10 35.78 -46.75 -47.32
C CYS A 10 34.56 -46.62 -46.38
N LEU A 11 34.02 -47.73 -45.89
CA LEU A 11 32.92 -47.73 -44.92
C LEU A 11 33.33 -47.16 -43.56
N VAL A 12 34.57 -47.41 -43.13
CA VAL A 12 35.14 -46.83 -41.91
C VAL A 12 35.30 -45.32 -42.06
N VAL A 13 35.81 -44.82 -43.19
CA VAL A 13 35.99 -43.38 -43.43
C VAL A 13 34.64 -42.66 -43.56
N LEU A 14 33.66 -43.23 -44.27
CA LEU A 14 32.32 -42.66 -44.36
C LEU A 14 31.61 -42.66 -43.00
N GLY A 15 31.79 -43.72 -42.20
CA GLY A 15 31.30 -43.83 -40.83
C GLY A 15 31.92 -42.77 -39.90
N ILE A 16 33.24 -42.57 -39.96
CA ILE A 16 33.94 -41.56 -39.17
C ILE A 16 33.51 -40.15 -39.58
N ASN A 17 33.40 -39.85 -40.88
CA ASN A 17 32.94 -38.55 -41.35
C ASN A 17 31.48 -38.25 -40.95
N HIS A 18 30.59 -39.24 -40.99
CA HIS A 18 29.22 -39.10 -40.53
C HIS A 18 29.14 -38.92 -39.00
N PHE A 19 29.93 -39.66 -38.24
CA PHE A 19 30.00 -39.57 -36.79
C PHE A 19 30.52 -38.20 -36.31
N LEU A 20 31.60 -37.69 -36.90
CA LEU A 20 32.15 -36.36 -36.62
C LEU A 20 31.18 -35.23 -37.02
N SER A 21 30.42 -35.42 -38.10
CA SER A 21 29.38 -34.46 -38.54
C SER A 21 28.21 -34.39 -37.55
N VAL A 22 27.83 -35.53 -36.95
CA VAL A 22 26.76 -35.62 -35.96
C VAL A 22 27.20 -35.05 -34.60
N GLU A 23 28.43 -35.34 -34.14
CA GLU A 23 28.99 -34.76 -32.90
C GLU A 23 29.14 -33.23 -32.99
N ALA A 24 29.63 -32.70 -34.12
CA ALA A 24 29.70 -31.26 -34.36
C ALA A 24 28.31 -30.56 -34.39
N PHE A 25 27.26 -31.31 -34.73
CA PHE A 25 25.88 -30.80 -34.74
C PHE A 25 25.23 -30.87 -33.34
N TYR A 26 25.60 -31.85 -32.52
CA TYR A 26 25.12 -32.02 -31.14
C TYR A 26 25.67 -30.91 -30.21
N ASP A 27 26.95 -30.56 -30.34
CA ASP A 27 27.60 -29.47 -29.58
C ASP A 27 27.04 -28.08 -29.91
N ARG A 28 26.56 -27.90 -31.16
CA ARG A 28 25.91 -26.65 -31.59
C ARG A 28 24.52 -26.43 -30.98
N ARG A 29 23.88 -27.46 -30.40
CA ARG A 29 22.57 -27.31 -29.72
C ARG A 29 22.72 -26.78 -28.28
N GLU A 30 23.75 -27.20 -27.54
CA GLU A 30 23.94 -26.71 -26.16
C GLU A 30 24.38 -25.24 -26.10
N THR A 31 25.22 -24.78 -27.04
CA THR A 31 25.74 -23.39 -27.05
C THR A 31 24.72 -22.35 -27.52
N LYS A 32 23.79 -22.72 -28.40
CA LYS A 32 22.72 -21.80 -28.85
C LYS A 32 21.61 -21.65 -27.81
N GLU A 33 21.27 -22.73 -27.13
CA GLU A 33 20.24 -22.72 -26.08
C GLU A 33 20.74 -22.03 -24.79
N SER A 34 22.03 -22.15 -24.46
CA SER A 34 22.62 -21.42 -23.32
C SER A 34 22.75 -19.91 -23.56
N ARG A 35 23.10 -19.49 -24.79
CA ARG A 35 23.16 -18.07 -25.14
C ARG A 35 21.78 -17.41 -25.13
N VAL A 36 20.73 -18.14 -25.49
CA VAL A 36 19.34 -17.66 -25.36
C VAL A 36 18.90 -17.62 -23.91
N ARG A 37 19.22 -18.64 -23.09
CA ARG A 37 18.93 -18.63 -21.64
C ARG A 37 19.59 -17.45 -20.92
N ASN A 38 20.78 -17.03 -21.33
CA ASN A 38 21.47 -15.89 -20.70
C ASN A 38 21.15 -14.53 -21.34
N ALA A 39 20.62 -14.51 -22.58
CA ALA A 39 20.24 -13.27 -23.28
C ALA A 39 18.78 -12.84 -23.05
N THR A 40 17.92 -13.74 -22.58
CA THR A 40 16.50 -13.43 -22.29
C THR A 40 16.25 -13.01 -20.84
N VAL A 41 17.20 -13.23 -19.93
CA VAL A 41 17.06 -12.78 -18.55
C VAL A 41 17.45 -11.31 -18.47
N ARG A 42 16.47 -10.44 -18.65
CA ARG A 42 16.56 -9.06 -18.16
C ARG A 42 16.62 -9.15 -16.64
N MET A 43 17.82 -9.07 -16.07
CA MET A 43 17.97 -8.84 -14.64
C MET A 43 17.31 -7.49 -14.35
N ALA A 44 16.17 -7.52 -13.66
CA ALA A 44 15.63 -6.32 -13.06
C ALA A 44 16.76 -5.71 -12.24
N ARG A 45 17.02 -4.40 -12.39
CA ARG A 45 17.88 -3.71 -11.42
C ARG A 45 17.33 -4.06 -10.06
N GLY A 46 18.17 -4.54 -9.15
CA GLY A 46 17.81 -4.67 -7.75
C GLY A 46 17.39 -3.29 -7.28
N ILE A 47 16.09 -3.02 -7.31
CA ILE A 47 15.54 -1.85 -6.68
C ILE A 47 15.69 -2.21 -5.22
N ASP A 48 16.69 -1.64 -4.56
CA ASP A 48 16.72 -1.57 -3.11
C ASP A 48 15.48 -0.76 -2.71
N THR A 49 14.33 -1.42 -2.66
CA THR A 49 13.07 -0.79 -2.31
C THR A 49 13.23 -0.35 -0.87
N PRO A 50 13.15 0.95 -0.58
CA PRO A 50 13.28 1.42 0.79
C PRO A 50 12.21 0.75 1.66
N ALA A 51 12.53 0.56 2.94
CA ALA A 51 11.67 -0.15 3.86
C ALA A 51 10.24 0.46 3.87
N PRO A 52 9.20 -0.37 4.04
CA PRO A 52 7.83 0.13 4.14
C PRO A 52 7.72 1.17 5.24
N ILE A 53 7.08 2.30 4.92
CA ILE A 53 6.83 3.38 5.88
C ILE A 53 5.34 3.37 6.17
N ASP A 54 4.99 3.01 7.40
CA ASP A 54 3.59 3.03 7.83
C ASP A 54 3.07 4.46 8.00
N CYS A 55 1.76 4.60 7.79
CA CYS A 55 1.05 5.83 8.03
C CYS A 55 0.97 6.15 9.54
N LYS A 56 1.16 7.43 9.90
CA LYS A 56 1.02 7.92 11.28
C LYS A 56 0.10 9.13 11.32
N MET A 57 -0.81 9.15 12.28
CA MET A 57 -1.70 10.29 12.54
C MET A 57 -1.27 11.03 13.79
N LYS A 58 -1.43 12.35 13.78
CA LYS A 58 -1.27 13.15 15.00
C LYS A 58 -2.33 12.77 16.04
N PRO A 59 -2.07 13.08 17.32
CA PRO A 59 -3.09 13.05 18.34
C PRO A 59 -4.31 13.89 17.95
N TRP A 60 -5.47 13.51 18.48
CA TRP A 60 -6.70 14.29 18.33
C TRP A 60 -6.55 15.69 18.91
N SER A 61 -7.14 16.68 18.24
CA SER A 61 -7.35 18.00 18.81
C SER A 61 -8.35 17.94 19.97
N ALA A 62 -8.34 18.99 20.78
CA ALA A 62 -9.39 19.21 21.77
C ALA A 62 -10.75 19.41 21.08
N TRP A 63 -11.82 19.03 21.74
CA TRP A 63 -13.18 19.30 21.26
C TRP A 63 -13.42 20.80 21.16
N THR A 64 -14.07 21.24 20.08
CA THR A 64 -14.55 22.62 19.96
C THR A 64 -15.61 22.91 21.01
N SER A 65 -15.62 24.13 21.55
CA SER A 65 -16.70 24.59 22.43
C SER A 65 -18.06 24.44 21.76
N CYS A 66 -19.07 24.09 22.55
CA CYS A 66 -20.42 23.99 22.03
C CYS A 66 -20.97 25.39 21.71
N SER A 67 -21.53 25.54 20.52
CA SER A 67 -22.26 26.78 20.14
C SER A 67 -23.75 26.58 20.34
N SER A 68 -24.45 27.64 20.76
CA SER A 68 -25.91 27.66 20.88
C SER A 68 -26.62 27.40 19.55
N CYS A 69 -25.97 27.69 18.42
CA CYS A 69 -26.55 27.55 17.10
C CYS A 69 -26.44 26.13 16.51
N LYS A 70 -25.32 25.42 16.73
CA LYS A 70 -25.09 24.10 16.12
C LYS A 70 -25.44 22.93 17.03
N GLY A 71 -25.33 23.08 18.36
CA GLY A 71 -25.59 21.98 19.30
C GLY A 71 -24.67 20.76 19.12
N THR A 72 -23.59 20.90 18.36
CA THR A 72 -22.56 19.87 18.12
C THR A 72 -21.17 20.40 18.43
N MET A 73 -20.31 19.48 18.86
CA MET A 73 -18.89 19.68 19.09
C MET A 73 -18.13 18.82 18.09
N HIS A 74 -17.02 19.34 17.59
CA HIS A 74 -16.20 18.67 16.59
C HIS A 74 -14.77 18.56 17.08
N ARG A 75 -14.05 17.53 16.63
CA ARG A 75 -12.59 17.44 16.77
C ARG A 75 -11.99 16.86 15.50
N PHE A 76 -10.69 17.07 15.31
CA PHE A 76 -9.96 16.58 14.15
C PHE A 76 -8.57 16.09 14.52
N LYS A 77 -7.97 15.30 13.64
CA LYS A 77 -6.55 14.92 13.71
C LYS A 77 -5.94 15.09 12.33
N TYR A 78 -4.67 15.50 12.30
CA TYR A 78 -3.94 15.68 11.04
C TYR A 78 -3.10 14.44 10.73
N LEU A 79 -2.83 14.25 9.43
CA LEU A 79 -1.85 13.27 8.97
C LEU A 79 -0.45 13.77 9.38
N GLU A 80 0.29 12.93 10.11
CA GLU A 80 1.67 13.23 10.48
C GLU A 80 2.65 12.65 9.46
N GLN A 81 2.39 11.42 9.03
CA GLN A 81 3.21 10.70 8.06
C GLN A 81 2.31 9.90 7.12
N ALA A 82 2.46 10.13 5.82
CA ALA A 82 1.80 9.32 4.80
C ALA A 82 2.48 7.94 4.69
N THR A 83 1.71 6.92 4.31
CA THR A 83 2.28 5.62 3.96
C THR A 83 3.15 5.72 2.71
N GLN A 84 4.26 5.00 2.68
CA GLN A 84 5.12 4.87 1.51
C GLN A 84 5.64 3.44 1.35
N PHE A 85 6.05 3.10 0.13
CA PHE A 85 6.74 1.84 -0.18
C PHE A 85 6.00 0.57 0.26
N GLY A 86 4.67 0.58 0.16
CA GLY A 86 3.83 -0.55 0.56
C GLY A 86 3.56 -0.66 2.06
N GLY A 87 3.82 0.40 2.83
CA GLY A 87 3.43 0.48 4.25
C GLY A 87 1.93 0.53 4.48
N THR A 88 1.53 0.40 5.75
CA THR A 88 0.13 0.32 6.17
C THR A 88 -0.55 1.69 6.08
N LEU A 89 -1.77 1.72 5.55
CA LEU A 89 -2.63 2.90 5.51
C LEU A 89 -3.16 3.25 6.91
N CYS A 90 -3.37 4.55 7.18
CA CYS A 90 -4.07 4.97 8.39
C CYS A 90 -5.54 4.56 8.33
N GLY A 91 -6.13 4.33 9.51
CA GLY A 91 -7.58 4.15 9.64
C GLY A 91 -8.37 5.36 9.12
N SER A 92 -9.61 5.13 8.72
CA SER A 92 -10.50 6.20 8.25
C SER A 92 -10.93 7.13 9.40
N GLY A 93 -11.26 8.37 9.06
CA GLY A 93 -11.81 9.34 10.00
C GLY A 93 -10.76 10.27 10.59
N GLN A 94 -10.58 11.42 9.95
CA GLN A 94 -9.82 12.56 10.48
C GLN A 94 -10.70 13.58 11.23
N TRP A 95 -12.01 13.36 11.23
CA TRP A 95 -13.03 14.21 11.84
C TRP A 95 -13.98 13.37 12.69
N GLU A 96 -14.37 13.92 13.83
CA GLU A 96 -15.41 13.34 14.69
C GLU A 96 -16.35 14.43 15.19
N ASP A 97 -17.64 14.08 15.25
CA ASP A 97 -18.72 14.96 15.67
C ASP A 97 -19.45 14.32 16.85
N LYS A 98 -19.79 15.13 17.85
CA LYS A 98 -20.62 14.71 18.99
C LYS A 98 -21.67 15.75 19.30
N ALA A 99 -22.84 15.31 19.74
CA ALA A 99 -23.85 16.21 20.30
C ALA A 99 -23.30 16.88 21.55
N CYS A 100 -23.68 18.13 21.77
CA CYS A 100 -23.32 18.82 22.99
C CYS A 100 -23.94 18.14 24.21
N PRO A 101 -23.27 18.23 25.38
CA PRO A 101 -23.87 17.81 26.63
C PRO A 101 -25.20 18.51 26.86
N ARG A 102 -26.21 17.79 27.39
CA ARG A 102 -27.52 18.38 27.72
C ARG A 102 -27.46 19.50 28.76
N THR A 103 -26.34 19.60 29.47
CA THR A 103 -26.03 20.67 30.40
C THR A 103 -25.60 21.98 29.70
N TRP A 104 -25.60 22.04 28.35
CA TRP A 104 -25.17 23.20 27.56
C TRP A 104 -26.19 23.70 26.51
N PRO A 105 -26.36 25.03 26.38
CA PRO A 105 -26.10 26.00 27.43
C PRO A 105 -27.13 25.71 28.51
N ALA A 106 -26.70 25.53 29.76
CA ALA A 106 -27.63 25.62 30.85
C ALA A 106 -28.24 27.02 30.75
N ARG A 107 -29.47 27.11 30.20
CA ARG A 107 -30.37 28.20 30.55
C ARG A 107 -30.34 28.17 32.05
N SER A 108 -29.68 29.16 32.64
CA SER A 108 -29.62 29.33 34.07
C SER A 108 -31.05 29.14 34.57
N SER A 109 -31.26 28.05 35.30
CA SER A 109 -32.43 27.85 36.13
C SER A 109 -32.43 28.84 37.30
N THR A 110 -31.76 29.98 37.16
CA THR A 110 -32.18 31.20 37.81
C THR A 110 -33.44 31.65 37.07
N SER A 111 -34.56 31.09 37.52
CA SER A 111 -35.71 31.93 37.82
C SER A 111 -35.17 33.14 38.60
N ALA A 112 -34.70 34.16 37.90
CA ALA A 112 -34.89 35.52 38.34
C ALA A 112 -36.41 35.64 38.40
N GLN A 113 -36.94 35.30 39.58
CA GLN A 113 -38.31 35.60 39.95
C GLN A 113 -38.48 37.05 39.58
N ARG A 114 -39.25 37.31 38.52
CA ARG A 114 -39.83 38.61 38.28
C ARG A 114 -40.54 38.93 39.60
N PRO A 115 -40.11 39.92 40.40
CA PRO A 115 -40.85 40.22 41.61
C PRO A 115 -42.29 40.49 41.16
N SER A 116 -43.22 39.72 41.70
CA SER A 116 -44.65 39.91 41.45
C SER A 116 -44.95 41.39 41.62
N PRO A 117 -45.71 42.03 40.71
CA PRO A 117 -46.13 43.40 40.95
C PRO A 117 -46.89 43.42 42.28
N ALA A 118 -46.37 44.17 43.26
CA ALA A 118 -47.03 44.34 44.53
C ALA A 118 -48.46 44.83 44.26
N ARG A 119 -49.43 44.02 44.68
CA ARG A 119 -50.85 44.36 44.70
C ARG A 119 -50.98 45.68 45.49
N ARG A 120 -51.29 46.79 44.82
CA ARG A 120 -51.82 47.98 45.50
C ARG A 120 -53.14 47.53 46.13
N GLN A 121 -53.17 47.44 47.45
CA GLN A 121 -54.41 47.49 48.20
C GLN A 121 -54.62 48.95 48.56
N ASP A 122 -55.69 49.51 48.02
CA ASP A 122 -56.23 50.79 48.43
C ASP A 122 -56.55 50.73 49.94
N ALA A 123 -56.22 51.79 50.66
CA ALA A 123 -56.64 51.96 52.04
C ALA A 123 -57.11 53.41 52.25
N ALA A 124 -58.41 53.50 52.57
CA ALA A 124 -59.19 54.58 53.17
C ALA A 124 -59.36 55.90 52.40
#